data_AF-A0AAE3H3P8-F1
#
_entry.id   AF-A0AAE3H3P8-F1
#
_cell.length_a   1.000
_cell.length_b   1.000
_cell.length_c   1.000
_cell.angle_alpha   90.00
_cell.angle_beta   90.00
_cell.angle_gamma   90.00
#
_symmetry.space_group_name_H-M   'P 1'
#
loop_
_entity.id
_entity.type
_entity.pdbx_description
1 polymer ?
#
loop_
_entity_poly.entity_id
_entity_poly.type
_entity_poly.pdbx_seq_one_letter_code
_entity_poly.pdbx_strand_id
1 'polypeptide(L)' 'MTLLPHRFRPPKKTDENKWEVVKFLIDNGFYYQHISEPTIIDNTKYVEYPDNLREAKEFVIKYKNQARK' A
#
# COMPACT_ATOMS: atom_id res chain seq x y z
N MET A 1 -9.36 10.66 12.02
CA MET A 1 -10.20 9.69 11.28
C MET A 1 -9.51 9.45 9.95
N THR A 2 -9.00 8.24 9.69
CA THR A 2 -8.27 7.97 8.44
C THR A 2 -9.26 7.48 7.39
N LEU A 3 -9.47 8.28 6.35
CA LEU A 3 -10.34 7.90 5.23
C LEU A 3 -9.53 7.07 4.24
N LEU A 4 -9.94 5.83 4.06
CA LEU A 4 -9.33 4.91 3.09
C LEU A 4 -10.24 4.78 1.86
N PRO A 5 -9.67 4.68 0.65
CA PRO A 5 -10.41 4.56 -0.59
C PRO A 5 -11.08 3.19 -0.71
N HIS A 6 -12.04 3.06 -1.62
CA HIS A 6 -12.79 1.81 -1.89
C HIS A 6 -11.94 0.57 -2.22
N ARG A 7 -10.66 0.77 -2.62
CA ARG A 7 -9.70 -0.29 -2.92
C ARG A 7 -9.09 -0.89 -1.67
N PHE A 8 -9.16 -0.19 -0.55
CA PHE A 8 -8.73 -0.74 0.72
C PHE A 8 -9.61 -1.92 1.07
N ARG A 9 -8.99 -3.10 1.08
CA ARG A 9 -9.62 -4.34 1.55
C ARG A 9 -9.12 -4.56 2.97
N PRO A 10 -9.94 -4.25 4.00
CA PRO A 10 -9.50 -4.43 5.37
C PRO A 10 -9.17 -5.90 5.62
N PRO A 11 -8.00 -6.21 6.22
CA PRO A 11 -7.70 -7.56 6.64
C PRO A 11 -8.66 -8.00 7.76
N LYS A 12 -8.72 -9.32 8.00
CA LYS A 12 -9.50 -9.87 9.10
C LYS A 12 -9.05 -9.25 10.42
N LYS A 13 -9.97 -9.03 11.36
CA LYS A 13 -9.66 -8.44 12.67
C LYS A 13 -8.60 -9.23 13.45
N THR A 14 -8.53 -10.55 13.24
CA THR A 14 -7.59 -11.47 13.89
C THR A 14 -6.20 -11.49 13.25
N ASP A 15 -6.03 -10.83 12.10
CA ASP A 15 -4.79 -10.87 11.31
C ASP A 15 -3.87 -9.70 11.71
N GLU A 16 -3.33 -9.76 12.94
CA GLU A 16 -2.51 -8.68 13.52
C GLU A 16 -1.33 -8.29 12.63
N ASN A 17 -0.65 -9.28 12.05
CA ASN A 17 0.48 -9.07 11.13
C ASN A 17 0.09 -8.21 9.92
N LYS A 18 -1.09 -8.46 9.33
CA LYS A 18 -1.57 -7.65 8.19
C LYS A 18 -1.96 -6.25 8.62
N TRP A 19 -2.53 -6.11 9.81
CA TRP A 19 -2.80 -4.78 10.39
C TRP A 19 -1.53 -3.98 10.64
N GLU A 20 -0.44 -4.63 11.04
CA GLU A 20 0.87 -3.96 11.14
C GLU A 20 1.36 -3.45 9.78
N VAL A 21 1.17 -4.23 8.71
CA VAL A 21 1.50 -3.81 7.33
C VAL A 21 0.66 -2.60 6.91
N VAL A 22 -0.66 -2.66 7.12
CA VAL A 22 -1.58 -1.55 6.85
C VAL A 22 -1.14 -0.28 7.59
N LYS A 23 -0.84 -0.41 8.89
CA LYS A 23 -0.40 0.71 9.72
C LYS A 23 0.93 1.29 9.23
N PHE A 24 1.88 0.43 8.87
CA PHE A 24 3.18 0.84 8.33
C PHE A 24 3.04 1.61 7.02
N LEU A 25 2.21 1.13 6.09
CA LEU A 25 1.96 1.80 4.82
C LEU A 25 1.32 3.18 5.03
N ILE A 26 0.30 3.26 5.89
CA ILE A 26 -0.40 4.51 6.21
C ILE A 26 0.56 5.53 6.86
N ASP A 27 1.41 5.09 7.79
CA ASP A 27 2.39 5.96 8.45
C ASP A 27 3.39 6.59 7.47
N ASN A 28 3.74 5.82 6.43
CA ASN A 28 4.61 6.23 5.33
C ASN A 28 3.87 6.97 4.19
N GLY A 29 2.59 7.32 4.37
CA GLY A 29 1.84 8.13 3.39
C GLY A 29 1.16 7.33 2.27
N PHE A 30 1.05 6.01 2.42
CA PHE A 30 0.34 5.15 1.49
C PHE A 30 -1.00 4.69 2.08
N TYR A 31 -2.08 5.22 1.50
CA TYR A 31 -3.47 5.03 1.92
C TYR A 31 -4.23 4.13 0.94
N TYR A 32 -3.58 3.14 0.33
CA TYR A 32 -4.22 2.29 -0.70
C TYR A 32 -4.72 3.08 -1.93
N GLN A 33 -4.09 4.23 -2.21
CA GLN A 33 -4.33 4.97 -3.45
C GLN A 33 -3.79 4.21 -4.68
N HIS A 34 -4.21 4.64 -5.86
CA HIS A 34 -3.58 4.22 -7.10
C HIS A 34 -2.11 4.61 -7.11
N ILE A 35 -1.25 3.61 -7.30
CA ILE A 35 0.19 3.78 -7.55
C ILE A 35 0.44 3.33 -8.98
N SER A 36 1.14 4.17 -9.75
CA SER A 36 1.52 3.89 -11.12
C SER A 36 2.91 3.25 -11.12
N GLU A 37 3.06 2.09 -11.78
CA GLU A 37 4.37 1.48 -11.98
C GLU A 37 4.87 1.77 -13.40
N PRO A 38 5.95 2.55 -13.57
CA PRO A 38 6.43 2.96 -14.89
C PRO A 38 6.98 1.80 -15.73
N THR A 39 7.29 0.66 -15.11
CA THR A 39 7.81 -0.53 -15.79
C THR A 39 6.73 -1.45 -16.35
N ILE A 40 5.45 -1.21 -16.06
CA ILE A 40 4.36 -1.98 -16.63
C ILE A 40 3.93 -1.30 -17.94
N ILE A 41 4.37 -1.86 -19.06
CA ILE A 41 4.04 -1.41 -20.44
C ILE A 41 2.53 -1.53 -20.72
N ASP A 42 1.84 -2.41 -19.99
CA ASP A 42 0.39 -2.52 -19.96
C ASP A 42 -0.20 -1.55 -18.93
N ASN A 43 -0.63 -0.38 -19.38
CA ASN A 43 -1.26 0.71 -18.59
C ASN A 43 -2.51 0.31 -17.75
N THR A 44 -2.84 -0.97 -17.70
CA THR A 44 -3.99 -1.57 -17.00
C THR A 44 -3.62 -2.25 -15.69
N LYS A 45 -2.36 -2.62 -15.44
CA LYS A 45 -1.97 -3.27 -14.19
C LYS A 45 -1.56 -2.24 -13.14
N TYR A 46 -2.43 -2.10 -12.15
CA TYR A 46 -2.15 -1.34 -10.94
C TYR A 46 -1.17 -2.09 -10.05
N VAL A 47 -0.35 -1.35 -9.29
CA VAL A 47 0.53 -1.97 -8.30
C VAL A 47 -0.30 -2.53 -7.16
N GLU A 48 -0.09 -3.82 -6.87
CA GLU A 48 -0.68 -4.47 -5.71
C GLU A 48 0.04 -4.04 -4.43
N TYR A 49 -0.74 -3.84 -3.37
CA TYR A 49 -0.17 -3.52 -2.08
C TYR A 49 0.41 -4.78 -1.43
N PRO A 50 1.53 -4.64 -0.72
CA PRO A 50 2.20 -5.77 -0.08
C PRO A 50 1.37 -6.33 1.08
N ASP A 51 1.44 -7.65 1.27
CA ASP A 51 0.77 -8.35 2.38
C ASP A 51 1.69 -8.56 3.59
N ASN A 52 3.00 -8.40 3.40
CA ASN A 52 4.03 -8.60 4.43
C ASN A 52 4.84 -7.34 4.72
N LEU A 53 5.35 -7.24 5.95
CA LEU A 53 6.10 -6.06 6.41
C LEU A 53 7.40 -5.85 5.63
N ARG A 54 8.06 -6.95 5.22
CA ARG A 54 9.28 -6.88 4.42
C ARG A 54 9.02 -6.22 3.06
N GLU A 55 8.01 -6.72 2.35
CA GLU A 55 7.58 -6.16 1.07
C GLU A 55 7.06 -4.73 1.23
N ALA A 56 6.40 -4.41 2.35
CA ALA A 56 5.95 -3.06 2.68
C ALA A 56 7.10 -2.07 2.77
N LYS A 57 8.23 -2.46 3.38
CA LYS A 57 9.43 -1.62 3.43
C LYS A 57 9.99 -1.35 2.03
N GLU A 58 10.08 -2.40 1.20
CA GLU A 58 10.56 -2.29 -0.18
C GLU A 58 9.62 -1.43 -1.03
N PHE A 59 8.30 -1.58 -0.86
CA PHE A 59 7.28 -0.80 -1.53
C PHE A 59 7.37 0.69 -1.19
N VAL A 60 7.52 1.03 0.10
CA VAL A 60 7.66 2.42 0.55
C VAL A 60 8.90 3.07 -0.07
N ILE A 61 10.02 2.35 -0.14
CA ILE A 61 11.24 2.85 -0.77
C ILE A 61 11.04 3.03 -2.28
N LYS A 62 10.46 2.03 -2.95
CA LYS A 62 10.25 2.01 -4.40
C LYS A 62 9.31 3.13 -4.87
N TYR A 63 8.24 3.36 -4.13
CA TYR A 63 7.18 4.30 -4.50
C TYR A 63 7.15 5.58 -3.67
N LYS A 64 8.23 5.91 -2.95
CA LYS A 64 8.32 7.06 -2.06
C LYS A 64 7.81 8.36 -2.68
N ASN A 65 8.07 8.57 -3.97
CA ASN A 65 7.64 9.75 -4.73
C ASN A 65 6.12 9.86 -4.96
N GLN A 66 5.36 8.77 -4.71
CA GLN A 66 3.91 8.72 -4.83
C GLN A 66 3.22 8.64 -3.44
N ALA A 67 3.98 8.76 -2.36
CA ALA A 67 3.44 8.92 -1.02
C ALA A 67 2.68 10.25 -0.91
N ARG A 68 1.57 10.27 -0.18
CA ARG A 68 0.73 11.46 0.02
C ARG A 68 1.16 12.33 1.21
N LYS A 69 2.30 12.03 1.82
CA LYS A 69 2.86 12.69 3.00
C LYS A 69 4.11 13.45 2.59
#